data_AF-A0A969BQC3-F1
#
_entry.id   AF-A0A969BQC3-F1
#
_cell.length_a   1.000
_cell.length_b   1.000
_cell.length_c   1.000
_cell.angle_alpha   90.00
_cell.angle_beta   90.00
_cell.angle_gamma   90.00
#
_symmetry.space_group_name_H-M   'P 1'
#
loop_
_entity.id
_entity.type
_entity.pdbx_description
1 polymer ?
#
loop_
_entity_poly.entity_id
_entity_poly.type
_entity_poly.pdbx_seq_one_letter_code
_entity_poly.pdbx_strand_id
1 'polypeptide(L)'
;MKSRIYSLLIICLICTGCVQTVHSQPLGKQIARPHEEKIPVAKAIKPESPKLKRLKNGHYRVIEPWTVQLNGKVWRVEAGYQCNGITAPKAIKQALGDGVDKSTTWAAVFHDWLFTQPGMTRNRADRLFYDLMIAYRVPKEKAKLMHTSVQAYTLSKIFR
;
A
#
# COMPACT_ATOMS: atom_id res chain seq x y z
N MET A 1 13.78 19.26 -37.58
CA MET A 1 13.49 17.80 -37.60
C MET A 1 12.81 17.38 -36.31
N LYS A 2 11.51 17.05 -36.44
CA LYS A 2 10.64 16.15 -35.67
C LYS A 2 10.87 15.93 -34.16
N SER A 3 9.86 16.43 -33.42
CA SER A 3 9.04 15.70 -32.44
C SER A 3 9.61 15.43 -31.04
N ARG A 4 8.92 15.98 -30.02
CA ARG A 4 8.42 15.25 -28.83
C ARG A 4 7.62 16.20 -27.91
N ILE A 5 6.38 16.50 -28.31
CA ILE A 5 5.36 17.11 -27.45
C ILE A 5 4.21 16.11 -27.40
N TYR A 6 4.26 15.10 -26.54
CA TYR A 6 3.10 14.25 -26.20
C TYR A 6 3.37 13.49 -24.89
N SER A 7 2.81 13.95 -23.77
CA SER A 7 2.34 13.12 -22.64
C SER A 7 1.81 13.98 -21.48
N LEU A 8 1.00 14.98 -21.80
CA LEU A 8 0.22 15.75 -20.85
C LEU A 8 -1.18 15.89 -21.44
N LEU A 9 -2.00 14.83 -21.34
CA LEU A 9 -3.46 14.85 -21.59
C LEU A 9 -4.01 13.41 -21.51
N ILE A 10 -4.30 12.91 -20.30
CA ILE A 10 -5.40 11.94 -20.09
C ILE A 10 -5.93 12.14 -18.66
N ILE A 11 -6.71 13.20 -18.43
CA ILE A 11 -7.69 13.25 -17.34
C ILE A 11 -8.92 13.98 -17.88
N CYS A 12 -9.87 13.23 -18.44
CA CYS A 12 -11.26 13.68 -18.53
C CYS A 12 -12.20 12.52 -18.86
N LEU A 13 -13.28 12.44 -18.07
CA LEU A 13 -14.49 11.62 -18.21
C LEU A 13 -14.26 10.10 -18.14
N ILE A 14 -14.95 9.33 -17.31
CA ILE A 14 -16.38 8.95 -17.31
C ILE A 14 -16.65 8.45 -15.86
N CYS A 15 -17.76 8.76 -15.17
CA CYS A 15 -19.02 8.02 -15.29
C CYS A 15 -20.19 8.83 -14.68
N THR A 16 -21.11 9.18 -15.56
CA THR A 16 -22.53 9.39 -15.27
C THR A 16 -23.15 8.12 -14.68
N GLY A 17 -24.11 8.31 -13.78
CA GLY A 17 -24.83 7.22 -13.14
C GLY A 17 -25.79 6.48 -14.07
N CYS A 18 -26.09 5.23 -13.70
CA CYS A 18 -27.34 4.56 -14.03
C CYS A 18 -27.82 3.82 -12.78
N VAL A 19 -29.07 4.09 -12.45
CA VAL A 19 -29.93 3.42 -11.45
C VAL A 19 -30.47 2.11 -12.05
N GLN A 20 -31.07 1.27 -11.19
CA GLN A 20 -31.92 0.09 -11.45
C GLN A 20 -31.18 -1.25 -11.39
N THR A 21 -31.70 -2.35 -10.82
CA THR A 21 -33.01 -2.65 -10.21
C THR A 21 -32.83 -3.92 -9.37
N VAL A 22 -33.61 -4.04 -8.29
CA VAL A 22 -33.76 -5.25 -7.49
C VAL A 22 -34.47 -6.32 -8.32
N HIS A 23 -33.92 -7.54 -8.38
CA HIS A 23 -34.63 -8.73 -8.84
C HIS A 23 -34.33 -9.90 -7.90
N SER A 24 -35.39 -10.55 -7.42
CA SER A 24 -35.39 -11.58 -6.38
C SER A 24 -35.24 -12.99 -6.97
N GLN A 25 -34.32 -13.79 -6.40
CA GLN A 25 -34.32 -15.24 -6.08
C GLN A 25 -34.79 -16.29 -7.13
N PRO A 26 -34.16 -17.50 -7.21
CA PRO A 26 -34.40 -18.55 -6.20
C PRO A 26 -33.21 -19.44 -5.77
N LEU A 27 -33.29 -19.81 -4.48
CA LEU A 27 -32.94 -21.08 -3.82
C LEU A 27 -31.94 -22.03 -4.52
N GLY A 28 -30.69 -22.01 -4.06
CA GLY A 28 -29.68 -23.03 -4.36
C GLY A 28 -28.75 -23.25 -3.16
N LYS A 29 -28.90 -24.42 -2.51
CA LYS A 29 -28.00 -25.08 -1.53
C LYS A 29 -26.79 -24.24 -1.04
N GLN A 30 -26.94 -23.65 0.14
CA GLN A 30 -25.80 -23.18 0.93
C GLN A 30 -25.07 -24.38 1.54
N ILE A 31 -23.94 -24.76 0.95
CA ILE A 31 -22.91 -25.50 1.67
C ILE A 31 -22.36 -24.53 2.72
N ALA A 32 -22.51 -24.88 3.99
CA ALA A 32 -22.05 -24.09 5.12
C ALA A 32 -20.57 -23.76 4.95
N ARG A 33 -20.28 -22.49 4.64
CA ARG A 33 -18.94 -21.93 4.82
C ARG A 33 -18.74 -21.72 6.33
N PRO A 34 -17.54 -21.99 6.88
CA PRO A 34 -17.24 -21.63 8.26
C PRO A 34 -17.54 -20.14 8.42
N HIS A 35 -18.28 -19.81 9.48
CA HIS A 35 -18.53 -18.44 9.91
C HIS A 35 -17.18 -17.71 9.99
N GLU A 36 -16.88 -16.90 8.98
CA GLU A 36 -15.88 -15.86 9.10
C GLU A 36 -16.53 -14.80 9.99
N GLU A 37 -16.38 -15.02 11.29
CA GLU A 37 -16.78 -14.11 12.34
C GLU A 37 -16.17 -12.75 12.02
N LYS A 38 -17.00 -11.83 11.52
CA LYS A 38 -16.61 -10.45 11.29
C LYS A 38 -16.38 -9.83 12.66
N ILE A 39 -15.15 -9.98 13.16
CA ILE A 39 -14.67 -9.27 14.34
C ILE A 39 -14.98 -7.79 14.05
N PRO A 40 -15.77 -7.10 14.90
CA PRO A 40 -16.06 -5.70 14.71
C PRO A 40 -14.74 -4.97 14.55
N VAL A 41 -14.63 -4.16 13.49
CA VAL A 41 -13.45 -3.38 13.14
C VAL A 41 -13.17 -2.41 14.29
N ALA A 42 -12.50 -2.91 15.32
CA ALA A 42 -12.02 -2.14 16.44
C ALA A 42 -11.17 -1.04 15.84
N LYS A 43 -11.52 0.20 16.17
CA LYS A 43 -10.86 1.44 15.79
C LYS A 43 -9.35 1.17 15.65
N ALA A 44 -8.86 1.05 14.42
CA ALA A 44 -7.52 0.53 14.16
C ALA A 44 -6.50 1.29 15.03
N ILE A 45 -5.86 0.57 15.95
CA ILE A 45 -4.85 1.15 16.82
C ILE A 45 -3.71 1.61 15.92
N LYS A 46 -3.33 2.88 16.04
CA LYS A 46 -2.19 3.41 15.28
C LYS A 46 -0.95 2.59 15.65
N PRO A 47 -0.25 1.97 14.70
CA PRO A 47 0.95 1.19 15.00
C PRO A 47 2.05 2.08 15.60
N GLU A 48 2.97 1.45 16.33
CA GLU A 48 4.16 2.13 16.83
C GLU A 48 5.07 2.57 15.68
N SER A 49 5.62 3.77 15.80
CA SER A 49 6.56 4.32 14.82
C SER A 49 7.88 3.52 14.82
N PRO A 50 8.35 3.04 13.66
CA PRO A 50 9.62 2.34 13.59
C PRO A 50 10.81 3.25 13.89
N LYS A 51 11.86 2.68 14.47
CA LYS A 51 13.18 3.31 14.54
C LYS A 51 13.93 3.06 13.24
N LEU A 52 14.00 4.08 12.38
CA LEU A 52 14.71 4.01 11.10
C LEU A 52 15.97 4.87 11.10
N LYS A 53 17.00 4.39 10.39
CA LYS A 53 18.19 5.18 10.04
C LYS A 53 18.26 5.33 8.53
N ARG A 54 18.48 6.56 8.06
CA ARG A 54 18.83 6.82 6.66
C ARG A 54 20.32 6.55 6.44
N LEU A 55 20.64 5.74 5.44
CA LEU A 55 22.00 5.39 5.06
C LEU A 55 22.58 6.44 4.08
N LYS A 56 23.92 6.46 3.92
CA LYS A 56 24.62 7.43 3.05
C LYS A 56 24.18 7.35 1.58
N ASN A 57 23.79 6.16 1.12
CA ASN A 57 23.25 5.93 -0.23
C ASN A 57 21.76 6.29 -0.38
N GLY A 58 21.14 6.87 0.65
CA GLY A 58 19.73 7.26 0.65
C GLY A 58 18.75 6.13 0.97
N HIS A 59 19.23 4.92 1.23
CA HIS A 59 18.41 3.77 1.67
C HIS A 59 18.05 3.90 3.15
N TYR A 60 17.20 3.00 3.63
CA TYR A 60 16.77 2.95 5.02
C TYR A 60 17.20 1.63 5.67
N ARG A 61 17.45 1.69 6.98
CA ARG A 61 17.69 0.53 7.84
C ARG A 61 16.76 0.59 9.05
N VAL A 62 16.13 -0.53 9.36
CA VAL A 62 15.38 -0.74 10.61
C VAL A 62 16.38 -0.97 11.74
N ILE A 63 16.32 -0.16 12.79
CA ILE A 63 17.31 -0.17 13.89
C ILE A 63 16.86 -1.08 15.04
N GLU A 64 15.57 -1.15 15.30
CA GLU A 64 14.96 -2.00 16.32
C GLU A 64 13.83 -2.83 15.70
N PRO A 65 13.53 -4.03 16.23
CA PRO A 65 12.41 -4.81 15.76
C PRO A 65 11.12 -4.00 15.78
N TRP A 66 10.40 -3.99 14.66
CA TRP A 66 9.21 -3.18 14.49
C TRP A 66 7.98 -4.06 14.33
N THR A 67 7.04 -3.92 15.27
CA THR A 67 5.79 -4.66 15.29
C THR A 67 4.65 -3.86 14.67
N VAL A 68 3.97 -4.46 13.69
CA VAL A 68 2.80 -3.89 13.01
C VAL A 68 1.61 -4.82 13.22
N GLN A 69 0.55 -4.32 13.85
CA GLN A 69 -0.72 -5.03 13.96
C GLN A 69 -1.67 -4.51 12.88
N LEU A 70 -2.02 -5.36 11.91
CA LEU A 70 -2.90 -5.01 10.80
C LEU A 70 -3.82 -6.18 10.47
N ASN A 71 -5.11 -5.89 10.28
CA ASN A 71 -6.13 -6.85 9.88
C ASN A 71 -6.14 -8.12 10.76
N GLY A 72 -6.04 -7.94 12.08
CA GLY A 72 -6.00 -9.04 13.06
C GLY A 72 -4.71 -9.86 13.07
N LYS A 73 -3.70 -9.49 12.28
CA LYS A 73 -2.41 -10.18 12.22
C LYS A 73 -1.27 -9.31 12.75
N VAL A 74 -0.33 -9.94 13.44
CA VAL A 74 0.93 -9.35 13.88
C VAL A 74 2.01 -9.60 12.83
N TRP A 75 2.70 -8.55 12.43
CA TRP A 75 3.85 -8.58 11.54
C TRP A 75 5.06 -8.02 12.27
N ARG A 76 6.21 -8.68 12.16
CA ARG A 76 7.44 -8.27 12.84
C ARG A 76 8.54 -8.05 11.81
N VAL A 77 8.92 -6.79 11.61
CA VAL A 77 10.06 -6.43 10.78
C VAL A 77 11.31 -6.53 11.64
N GLU A 78 12.28 -7.34 11.21
CA GLU A 78 13.49 -7.58 11.98
C GLU A 78 14.45 -6.38 11.93
N ALA A 79 15.18 -6.20 13.04
CA ALA A 79 16.26 -5.23 13.09
C ALA A 79 17.33 -5.57 12.04
N GLY A 80 17.94 -4.53 11.46
CA GLY A 80 18.96 -4.67 10.42
C GLY A 80 18.40 -4.78 9.00
N TYR A 81 17.08 -4.96 8.81
CA TYR A 81 16.47 -4.95 7.49
C TYR A 81 16.79 -3.66 6.73
N GLN A 82 17.25 -3.78 5.49
CA GLN A 82 17.59 -2.66 4.62
C GLN A 82 16.66 -2.60 3.42
N CYS A 83 16.23 -1.40 3.05
CA CYS A 83 15.33 -1.19 1.94
C CYS A 83 15.58 0.14 1.23
N ASN A 84 15.04 0.26 0.02
CA ASN A 84 15.16 1.48 -0.78
C ASN A 84 14.19 2.58 -0.30
N GLY A 85 13.15 2.19 0.44
CA GLY A 85 12.06 3.07 0.84
C GLY A 85 11.19 3.43 -0.37
N ILE A 86 10.68 4.66 -0.42
CA ILE A 86 9.90 5.12 -1.58
C ILE A 86 10.80 5.06 -2.81
N THR A 87 10.40 4.39 -3.89
CA THR A 87 11.16 4.34 -5.15
C THR A 87 10.53 5.27 -6.17
N ALA A 88 11.08 6.47 -6.31
CA ALA A 88 10.64 7.52 -7.22
C ALA A 88 11.79 8.52 -7.50
N PRO A 89 11.70 9.36 -8.56
CA PRO A 89 12.61 10.49 -8.75
C PRO A 89 12.66 11.42 -7.53
N LYS A 90 13.80 12.08 -7.28
CA LYS A 90 14.08 12.86 -6.06
C LYS A 90 13.00 13.90 -5.73
N ALA A 91 12.55 14.67 -6.72
CA ALA A 91 11.51 15.69 -6.54
C ALA A 91 10.18 15.06 -6.07
N ILE A 92 9.81 13.91 -6.63
CA ILE A 92 8.59 13.18 -6.27
C ILE A 92 8.74 12.56 -4.87
N LYS A 93 9.91 12.00 -4.54
CA LYS A 93 10.20 11.47 -3.19
C LYS A 93 9.95 12.53 -2.11
N GLN A 94 10.44 13.75 -2.31
CA GLN A 94 10.25 14.84 -1.36
C GLN A 94 8.76 15.17 -1.16
N ALA A 95 8.00 15.29 -2.25
CA ALA A 95 6.55 15.56 -2.19
C ALA A 95 5.76 14.41 -1.51
N LEU A 96 6.18 13.17 -1.73
CA LEU A 96 5.58 12.01 -1.08
C LEU A 96 5.91 11.91 0.41
N GLY A 97 6.86 12.69 0.92
CA GLY A 97 7.28 12.67 2.32
C GLY A 97 8.32 11.60 2.57
N ASP A 98 9.47 11.70 1.92
CA ASP A 98 10.66 10.90 2.18
C ASP A 98 11.36 11.36 3.47
N GLY A 99 11.48 10.46 4.46
CA GLY A 99 12.25 10.71 5.68
C GLY A 99 12.03 9.65 6.76
N VAL A 100 12.96 9.56 7.71
CA VAL A 100 12.92 8.55 8.79
C VAL A 100 11.70 8.69 9.70
N ASP A 101 11.12 9.89 9.82
CA ASP A 101 9.95 10.16 10.66
C ASP A 101 8.63 10.27 9.86
N LYS A 102 8.64 9.83 8.60
CA LYS A 102 7.49 9.95 7.71
C LYS A 102 6.75 8.64 7.58
N SER A 103 5.45 8.65 7.88
CA SER A 103 4.57 7.47 7.79
C SER A 103 4.52 6.83 6.41
N THR A 104 4.67 7.63 5.35
CA THR A 104 4.80 7.14 3.97
C THR A 104 6.09 6.36 3.74
N THR A 105 7.20 6.79 4.35
CA THR A 105 8.46 6.02 4.33
C THR A 105 8.34 4.75 5.15
N TRP A 106 7.69 4.80 6.33
CA TRP A 106 7.44 3.59 7.13
C TRP A 106 6.64 2.56 6.36
N ALA A 107 5.56 2.99 5.70
CA ALA A 107 4.75 2.11 4.87
C ALA A 107 5.55 1.53 3.69
N ALA A 108 6.42 2.32 3.05
CA ALA A 108 7.29 1.82 1.99
C ALA A 108 8.32 0.78 2.48
N VAL A 109 8.92 1.00 3.66
CA VAL A 109 9.84 0.03 4.29
C VAL A 109 9.12 -1.28 4.57
N PHE A 110 7.90 -1.20 5.12
CA PHE A 110 7.07 -2.38 5.36
C PHE A 110 6.70 -3.10 4.06
N HIS A 111 6.33 -2.36 3.02
CA HIS A 111 6.01 -2.90 1.70
C HIS A 111 7.17 -3.69 1.09
N ASP A 112 8.38 -3.13 1.12
CA ASP A 112 9.59 -3.82 0.68
C ASP A 112 9.82 -5.11 1.50
N TRP A 113 9.65 -5.05 2.83
CA TRP A 113 9.83 -6.19 3.71
C TRP A 113 8.80 -7.31 3.49
N LEU A 114 7.55 -6.97 3.15
CA LEU A 114 6.51 -7.97 2.90
C LEU A 114 6.93 -8.95 1.79
N PHE A 115 7.69 -8.51 0.80
CA PHE A 115 8.18 -9.38 -0.28
C PHE A 115 9.20 -10.43 0.16
N THR A 116 9.77 -10.32 1.36
CA THR A 116 10.64 -11.35 1.92
C THR A 116 9.86 -12.42 2.69
N GLN A 117 8.53 -12.29 2.81
CA GLN A 117 7.70 -13.19 3.60
C GLN A 117 7.17 -14.36 2.76
N PRO A 118 7.13 -15.58 3.32
CA PRO A 118 6.65 -16.76 2.59
C PRO A 118 5.18 -16.60 2.21
N GLY A 119 4.85 -16.94 0.96
CA GLY A 119 3.48 -16.86 0.43
C GLY A 119 2.96 -15.42 0.27
N MET A 120 3.81 -14.40 0.35
CA MET A 120 3.38 -13.02 0.08
C MET A 120 3.16 -12.82 -1.43
N THR A 121 1.94 -12.47 -1.80
CA THR A 121 1.61 -12.04 -3.16
C THR A 121 1.71 -10.52 -3.28
N ARG A 122 2.03 -10.02 -4.48
CA ARG A 122 2.06 -8.57 -4.78
C ARG A 122 0.75 -7.87 -4.40
N ASN A 123 -0.38 -8.39 -4.87
CA ASN A 123 -1.69 -7.81 -4.55
C ASN A 123 -1.98 -7.76 -3.05
N ARG A 124 -1.50 -8.74 -2.28
CA ARG A 124 -1.63 -8.73 -0.82
C ARG A 124 -0.70 -7.69 -0.18
N ALA A 125 0.54 -7.59 -0.64
CA ALA A 125 1.50 -6.62 -0.15
C ALA A 125 1.04 -5.17 -0.44
N ASP A 126 0.53 -4.90 -1.64
CA ASP A 126 0.02 -3.58 -2.02
C ASP A 126 -1.18 -3.17 -1.15
N ARG A 127 -2.12 -4.10 -0.89
CA ARG A 127 -3.22 -3.84 0.04
C ARG A 127 -2.74 -3.54 1.46
N LEU A 128 -1.81 -4.35 1.99
CA LEU A 128 -1.23 -4.12 3.33
C LEU A 128 -0.45 -2.80 3.41
N PHE A 129 0.18 -2.37 2.32
CA PHE A 129 0.81 -1.05 2.21
C PHE A 129 -0.22 0.08 2.33
N TYR A 130 -1.35 -0.02 1.63
CA TYR A 130 -2.46 0.92 1.78
C TYR A 130 -3.03 0.93 3.20
N ASP A 131 -3.33 -0.24 3.75
CA ASP A 131 -3.90 -0.38 5.10
C ASP A 131 -2.97 0.22 6.16
N LEU A 132 -1.66 0.02 6.04
CA LEU A 132 -0.68 0.61 6.95
C LEU A 132 -0.65 2.14 6.87
N MET A 133 -0.72 2.71 5.66
CA MET A 133 -0.82 4.16 5.48
C MET A 133 -2.08 4.72 6.17
N ILE A 134 -3.22 4.04 6.03
CA ILE A 134 -4.47 4.42 6.69
C ILE A 134 -4.33 4.32 8.23
N ALA A 135 -3.72 3.25 8.73
CA ALA A 135 -3.48 3.06 10.16
C ALA A 135 -2.59 4.17 10.75
N TYR A 136 -1.62 4.67 9.98
CA TYR A 136 -0.80 5.83 10.34
C TYR A 136 -1.46 7.19 10.10
N ARG A 137 -2.72 7.23 9.68
CA ARG A 137 -3.48 8.46 9.38
C ARG A 137 -2.88 9.29 8.25
N VAL A 138 -2.25 8.65 7.27
CA VAL A 138 -1.95 9.31 5.99
C VAL A 138 -3.28 9.70 5.34
N PRO A 139 -3.41 10.92 4.77
CA PRO A 139 -4.63 11.32 4.07
C PRO A 139 -5.04 10.30 3.02
N LYS A 140 -6.33 9.92 3.00
CA LYS A 140 -6.84 8.84 2.13
C LYS A 140 -6.50 9.04 0.66
N GLU A 141 -6.63 10.26 0.15
CA GLU A 141 -6.29 10.58 -1.24
C GLU A 141 -4.81 10.33 -1.56
N LYS A 142 -3.92 10.71 -0.64
CA LYS A 142 -2.48 10.45 -0.77
C LYS A 142 -2.18 8.96 -0.71
N ALA A 143 -2.79 8.23 0.23
CA ALA A 143 -2.63 6.79 0.36
C ALA A 143 -3.13 6.06 -0.90
N LYS A 144 -4.27 6.47 -1.45
CA LYS A 144 -4.86 5.92 -2.68
C LYS A 144 -3.94 6.18 -3.88
N LEU A 145 -3.44 7.41 -4.03
CA LEU A 145 -2.50 7.76 -5.10
C LEU A 145 -1.24 6.89 -5.05
N MET A 146 -0.63 6.74 -3.87
CA MET A 146 0.57 5.91 -3.70
C MET A 146 0.28 4.43 -3.97
N HIS A 147 -0.86 3.91 -3.50
CA HIS A 147 -1.29 2.54 -3.75
C HIS A 147 -1.53 2.27 -5.24
N THR A 148 -2.26 3.15 -5.93
CA THR A 148 -2.47 3.02 -7.38
C THR A 148 -1.16 3.10 -8.16
N SER A 149 -0.19 3.92 -7.70
CA SER A 149 1.12 4.03 -8.34
C SER A 149 1.91 2.72 -8.29
N VAL A 150 1.92 2.01 -7.15
CA VAL A 150 2.63 0.72 -7.05
C VAL A 150 1.94 -0.39 -7.85
N GLN A 151 0.60 -0.35 -7.95
CA GLN A 151 -0.16 -1.28 -8.80
C GLN A 151 0.11 -1.02 -10.29
N ALA A 152 0.09 0.25 -10.73
CA ALA A 152 0.35 0.61 -12.12
C ALA A 152 1.78 0.26 -12.56
N TYR A 153 2.77 0.47 -11.70
CA TYR A 153 4.15 0.05 -11.96
C TYR A 153 4.25 -1.47 -12.21
N THR A 154 3.52 -2.26 -11.44
CA THR A 154 3.47 -3.72 -11.64
C THR A 154 2.89 -4.08 -13.00
N LEU A 155 1.76 -3.49 -13.39
CA LEU A 155 1.16 -3.72 -14.71
C LEU A 155 2.14 -3.37 -15.83
N SER A 156 2.84 -2.24 -15.73
CA SER A 156 3.82 -1.82 -16.74
C SER A 156 4.97 -2.81 -16.94
N LYS A 157 5.34 -3.57 -15.90
CA LYS A 157 6.38 -4.62 -15.98
C LYS A 157 5.89 -5.91 -16.62
N ILE A 158 4.59 -6.19 -16.56
CA ILE A 158 4.00 -7.38 -17.18
C ILE A 158 3.87 -7.20 -18.70
N PHE A 159 3.62 -5.97 -19.14
CA PHE A 159 3.46 -5.63 -20.57
C PHE A 159 4.77 -5.27 -21.29
N ARG A 160 5.93 -5.45 -20.63
CA ARG A 160 7.25 -5.19 -21.20
C ARG A 160 8.04 -6.49 -21.30
#